data_AF-A0A7V7XGM6-F1
#
_entry.id   AF-A0A7V7XGM6-F1
#
_cell.length_a   1.000
_cell.length_b   1.000
_cell.length_c   1.000
_cell.angle_alpha   90.00
_cell.angle_beta   90.00
_cell.angle_gamma   90.00
#
_symmetry.space_group_name_H-M   'P 1'
#
loop_
_entity.id
_entity.type
_entity.pdbx_description
1 polymer ?
#
loop_
_entity_poly.entity_id
_entity_poly.type
_entity_poly.pdbx_seq_one_letter_code
_entity_poly.pdbx_strand_id
1 'polypeptide(L)'
;MRRFVGSMLVALILGISIGVYLGWEQFPVDTENSFMCQLSEEAKEEYTLMVARAYQADLQGQISQSSDEARNIALSRLLPLRSSNSENCSGDPQIDNIPAWVQEVTERYRTEGANLEEICVLASLSAGFGRQIPGYADRPGTVCDQFLQ
;
A
#
# COMPACT_ATOMS: atom_id res chain seq x y z
N MET A 1 -4.29 36.17 51.49
CA MET A 1 -4.57 35.13 50.48
C MET A 1 -4.81 35.66 49.06
N ARG A 2 -5.56 36.75 48.83
CA ARG A 2 -5.81 37.30 47.46
C ARG A 2 -4.53 37.56 46.62
N ARG A 3 -3.44 38.02 47.23
CA ARG A 3 -2.16 38.25 46.53
C ARG A 3 -1.51 36.93 46.04
N PHE A 4 -1.66 35.85 46.81
CA PHE A 4 -1.12 34.53 46.48
C PHE A 4 -1.88 33.86 45.33
N VAL A 5 -3.22 33.99 45.35
CA VAL A 5 -4.08 33.49 44.27
C VAL A 5 -3.83 34.25 42.96
N GLY A 6 -3.60 35.57 43.05
CA GLY A 6 -3.28 36.39 41.88
C GLY A 6 -1.99 35.96 41.17
N SER A 7 -0.90 35.75 41.92
CA SER A 7 0.37 35.31 41.32
C SER A 7 0.29 33.90 40.73
N MET A 8 -0.51 33.01 41.33
CA MET A 8 -0.72 31.66 40.81
C MET A 8 -1.40 31.66 39.44
N LEU A 9 -2.46 32.47 39.27
CA LEU A 9 -3.18 32.58 38.00
C LEU A 9 -2.29 33.15 36.89
N VAL A 10 -1.49 34.17 37.20
CA VAL A 10 -0.58 34.78 36.22
C VAL A 10 0.48 33.77 35.76
N ALA A 11 1.09 33.04 36.70
CA ALA A 11 2.07 32.01 36.37
C ALA A 11 1.48 30.88 35.51
N LEU A 12 0.24 30.47 35.82
CA LEU A 12 -0.47 29.44 35.04
C LEU A 12 -0.70 29.88 33.60
N ILE A 13 -1.22 31.10 33.40
CA ILE A 13 -1.50 31.63 32.06
C ILE A 13 -0.20 31.74 31.26
N LEU A 14 0.86 32.28 31.86
CA LEU A 14 2.17 32.37 31.21
C LEU A 14 2.73 31.00 30.82
N GLY A 15 2.62 30.01 31.71
CA GLY A 15 3.07 28.64 31.42
C GLY A 15 2.31 28.01 30.25
N ILE A 16 0.98 28.15 30.21
CA ILE A 16 0.15 27.63 29.12
C ILE A 16 0.50 28.33 27.81
N SER A 17 0.61 29.66 27.81
CA SER A 17 0.95 30.43 26.61
C SER A 17 2.30 30.02 26.04
N ILE A 18 3.32 29.87 26.88
CA ILE A 18 4.65 29.44 26.46
C ILE A 18 4.62 28.00 25.93
N GLY A 19 3.91 27.09 26.61
CA GLY A 19 3.81 25.70 26.19
C GLY A 19 3.16 25.53 24.81
N VAL A 20 2.05 26.24 24.56
CA VAL A 20 1.36 26.23 23.25
C VAL A 20 2.24 26.84 22.16
N TYR A 21 2.91 27.96 22.45
CA TYR A 21 3.79 28.61 21.49
C TYR A 21 4.95 27.70 21.05
N LEU A 22 5.61 27.04 22.01
CA LEU A 22 6.71 26.13 21.71
C LEU A 22 6.24 24.87 20.96
N GLY A 23 5.11 24.28 21.36
CA GLY A 23 4.56 23.09 20.71
C GLY A 23 4.04 23.33 19.29
N TRP A 24 3.61 24.55 18.97
CA TRP A 24 3.03 24.87 17.67
C TRP A 24 4.06 25.39 16.65
N GLU A 25 5.04 26.20 17.07
CA GLU A 25 6.00 26.84 16.13
C GLU A 25 7.43 26.28 16.19
N GLN A 26 7.93 25.87 17.37
CA GLN A 26 9.37 25.57 17.52
C GLN A 26 9.74 24.10 17.34
N PHE A 27 8.78 23.18 17.47
CA PHE A 27 9.04 21.75 17.27
C PHE A 27 8.30 21.26 16.03
N PRO A 28 8.82 21.53 14.81
CA PRO A 28 8.31 20.85 13.62
C PRO A 28 8.45 19.34 13.84
N VAL A 29 7.34 18.62 13.67
CA VAL A 29 7.39 17.17 13.59
C VAL A 29 8.06 16.83 12.26
N ASP A 30 9.34 16.48 12.30
CA ASP A 30 10.02 15.92 11.14
C ASP A 30 9.33 14.59 10.81
N THR A 31 8.58 14.61 9.72
CA THR A 31 8.02 13.38 9.13
C THR A 31 9.14 12.77 8.31
N GLU A 32 9.88 11.84 8.91
CA GLU A 32 10.80 11.01 8.12
C GLU A 32 9.96 10.21 7.11
N ASN A 33 10.24 10.42 5.83
CA ASN A 33 9.60 9.67 4.77
C ASN A 33 9.94 8.19 4.95
N SER A 34 8.97 7.42 5.42
CA SER A 34 9.07 5.96 5.46
C SER A 34 9.00 5.44 4.04
N PHE A 35 10.03 4.73 3.60
CA PHE A 35 10.04 4.14 2.26
C PHE A 35 9.15 2.90 2.24
N MET A 36 8.43 2.66 1.13
CA MET A 36 7.56 1.48 0.99
C MET A 36 8.31 0.14 1.12
N CYS A 37 9.63 0.11 0.93
CA CYS A 37 10.43 -1.08 1.18
C CYS A 37 10.62 -1.41 2.67
N GLN A 38 10.44 -0.44 3.58
CA GLN A 38 10.51 -0.63 5.04
C GLN A 38 9.20 -1.13 5.65
N LEU A 39 8.12 -1.17 4.85
CA LEU A 39 6.86 -1.78 5.29
C LEU A 39 7.09 -3.24 5.65
N SER A 40 6.31 -3.73 6.63
CA SER A 40 6.22 -5.17 6.89
C SER A 40 5.79 -5.90 5.63
N GLU A 41 6.15 -7.18 5.53
CA GLU A 41 5.77 -8.02 4.40
C GLU A 41 4.24 -8.05 4.21
N GLU A 42 3.49 -8.24 5.29
CA GLU A 42 2.03 -8.16 5.31
C GLU A 42 1.48 -6.85 4.71
N ALA A 43 2.07 -5.70 5.05
CA ALA A 43 1.61 -4.41 4.53
C ALA A 43 1.98 -4.23 3.04
N LYS A 44 3.09 -4.81 2.58
CA LYS A 44 3.43 -4.84 1.14
C LYS A 44 2.43 -5.69 0.35
N GLU A 45 1.99 -6.79 0.93
CA GLU A 45 0.96 -7.66 0.36
C GLU A 45 -0.40 -6.96 0.31
N GLU A 46 -0.82 -6.33 1.41
CA GLU A 46 -2.06 -5.56 1.46
C GLU A 46 -2.08 -4.42 0.43
N TYR A 47 -0.95 -3.70 0.29
CA TYR A 47 -0.79 -2.71 -0.75
C TYR A 47 -0.89 -3.31 -2.16
N THR A 48 -0.27 -4.48 -2.38
CA THR A 48 -0.35 -5.19 -3.66
C THR A 48 -1.80 -5.60 -3.98
N LEU A 49 -2.55 -6.09 -2.99
CA LEU A 49 -3.96 -6.43 -3.12
C LEU A 49 -4.82 -5.19 -3.43
N MET A 50 -4.55 -4.05 -2.78
CA MET A 50 -5.22 -2.79 -3.07
C MET A 50 -5.00 -2.36 -4.53
N VAL A 51 -3.76 -2.46 -5.02
CA VAL A 51 -3.45 -2.16 -6.43
C VAL A 51 -4.11 -3.16 -7.38
N ALA A 52 -4.19 -4.43 -7.02
CA ALA A 52 -4.88 -5.46 -7.80
C ALA A 52 -6.38 -5.16 -7.93
N ARG A 53 -7.04 -4.76 -6.83
CA ARG A 53 -8.45 -4.33 -6.84
C ARG A 53 -8.65 -3.10 -7.72
N ALA A 54 -7.75 -2.13 -7.62
CA ALA A 54 -7.78 -0.95 -8.48
C ALA A 54 -7.58 -1.30 -9.96
N TYR A 55 -6.68 -2.24 -10.28
CA TYR A 55 -6.49 -2.75 -11.65
C TYR A 55 -7.77 -3.39 -12.20
N GLN A 56 -8.47 -4.21 -11.41
CA GLN A 56 -9.73 -4.79 -11.83
C GLN A 56 -10.80 -3.72 -12.08
N ALA A 57 -10.91 -2.73 -11.21
CA ALA A 57 -11.80 -1.60 -11.41
C ALA A 57 -11.43 -0.78 -12.66
N ASP A 58 -10.13 -0.63 -12.95
CA ASP A 58 -9.63 0.05 -14.15
C ASP A 58 -9.93 -0.74 -15.45
N LEU A 59 -10.01 -2.08 -15.38
CA LEU A 59 -10.45 -2.93 -16.49
C LEU A 59 -11.95 -2.87 -16.75
N GLN A 60 -12.77 -2.75 -15.69
CA GLN A 60 -14.22 -2.65 -15.79
C GLN A 60 -14.70 -1.23 -16.10
N GLY A 61 -13.93 -0.23 -15.67
CA GLY A 61 -14.22 1.19 -15.82
C GLY A 61 -13.76 1.77 -17.16
N GLN A 62 -14.12 3.04 -17.39
CA GLN A 62 -13.75 3.79 -18.60
C GLN A 62 -12.34 4.43 -18.52
N ILE A 63 -11.62 4.24 -17.41
CA ILE A 63 -10.33 4.92 -17.17
C ILE A 63 -9.25 4.40 -18.13
N SER A 64 -9.25 3.09 -18.40
CA SER A 64 -8.30 2.49 -19.33
C SER A 64 -9.00 2.14 -20.63
N GLN A 65 -8.53 2.69 -21.75
CA GLN A 65 -9.08 2.35 -23.06
C GLN A 65 -8.56 1.00 -23.58
N SER A 66 -7.49 0.49 -22.96
CA SER A 66 -6.86 -0.77 -23.33
C SER A 66 -6.33 -1.52 -22.10
N SER A 67 -6.25 -2.85 -22.19
CA SER A 67 -5.65 -3.70 -21.15
C SER A 67 -4.18 -3.35 -20.89
N ASP A 68 -3.44 -2.92 -21.92
CA ASP A 68 -2.05 -2.47 -21.79
C ASP A 68 -1.91 -1.21 -20.93
N GLU A 69 -2.85 -0.26 -21.05
CA GLU A 69 -2.88 0.96 -20.25
C GLU A 69 -3.15 0.65 -18.78
N ALA A 70 -4.16 -0.17 -18.49
CA ALA A 70 -4.48 -0.62 -17.13
C ALA A 70 -3.25 -1.30 -16.50
N ARG A 71 -2.54 -2.14 -17.27
CA ARG A 71 -1.32 -2.82 -16.81
C ARG A 71 -0.23 -1.82 -16.46
N ASN A 72 0.00 -0.81 -17.29
CA ASN A 72 1.03 0.20 -17.07
C ASN A 72 0.70 1.09 -15.86
N ILE A 73 -0.58 1.40 -15.64
CA ILE A 73 -1.05 2.12 -14.45
C ILE A 73 -0.78 1.27 -13.19
N ALA A 74 -1.19 0.00 -13.19
CA ALA A 74 -0.92 -0.90 -12.07
C ALA A 74 0.58 -1.06 -11.80
N LEU A 75 1.40 -1.20 -12.86
CA LEU A 75 2.85 -1.26 -12.73
C LEU A 75 3.40 0.00 -12.07
N SER A 76 3.00 1.19 -12.53
CA SER A 76 3.48 2.46 -11.97
C SER A 76 3.12 2.64 -10.48
N ARG A 77 1.95 2.13 -10.06
CA ARG A 77 1.55 2.07 -8.64
C ARG A 77 2.42 1.10 -7.82
N LEU A 78 2.87 -0.01 -8.41
CA LEU A 78 3.73 -0.98 -7.72
C LEU A 78 5.23 -0.63 -7.77
N LEU A 79 5.66 0.26 -8.67
CA LEU A 79 7.07 0.64 -8.77
C LEU A 79 7.68 1.07 -7.42
N PRO A 80 7.03 1.88 -6.56
CA PRO A 80 7.60 2.26 -5.26
C PRO A 80 7.94 1.09 -4.33
N LEU A 81 7.35 -0.10 -4.51
CA LEU A 81 7.71 -1.31 -3.75
C LEU A 81 9.09 -1.88 -4.14
N ARG A 82 9.58 -1.55 -5.33
CA ARG A 82 10.82 -2.12 -5.86
C ARG A 82 12.01 -1.70 -5.00
N SER A 83 12.78 -2.67 -4.52
CA SER A 83 13.98 -2.50 -3.67
C SER A 83 14.97 -1.49 -4.26
N SER A 84 15.18 -1.53 -5.58
CA SER A 84 16.13 -0.69 -6.30
C SER A 84 15.78 0.80 -6.35
N ASN A 85 14.58 1.19 -5.89
CA ASN A 85 14.13 2.58 -5.98
C ASN A 85 14.56 3.45 -4.79
N SER A 86 15.17 2.89 -3.75
CA SER A 86 15.74 3.67 -2.65
C SER A 86 17.01 3.03 -2.09
N GLU A 87 18.03 3.86 -1.89
CA GLU A 87 19.35 3.46 -1.34
C GLU A 87 19.25 2.93 0.10
N ASN A 88 18.16 3.25 0.81
CA ASN A 88 17.91 2.84 2.20
C ASN A 88 17.18 1.50 2.32
N CYS A 89 16.89 0.82 1.21
CA CYS A 89 16.23 -0.47 1.18
C CYS A 89 17.26 -1.61 1.24
N SER A 90 17.77 -1.90 2.44
CA SER A 90 18.69 -3.02 2.69
C SER A 90 18.04 -4.24 3.38
N GLY A 91 16.74 -4.15 3.67
CA GLY A 91 15.96 -5.21 4.33
C GLY A 91 15.36 -6.24 3.37
N ASP A 92 15.03 -7.42 3.92
CA ASP A 92 14.34 -8.54 3.27
C ASP A 92 12.81 -8.42 3.51
N PRO A 93 11.91 -8.72 2.56
CA PRO A 93 12.16 -9.18 1.18
C PRO A 93 12.58 -8.08 0.20
N GLN A 94 13.60 -8.38 -0.61
CA GLN A 94 14.00 -7.55 -1.76
C GLN A 94 13.11 -7.82 -2.97
N ILE A 95 12.29 -6.82 -3.34
CA ILE A 95 11.41 -6.92 -4.50
C ILE A 95 12.12 -6.37 -5.74
N ASP A 96 12.80 -7.24 -6.48
CA ASP A 96 13.54 -6.83 -7.68
C ASP A 96 12.67 -6.90 -8.96
N ASN A 97 11.69 -7.81 -8.96
CA ASN A 97 10.83 -8.12 -10.10
C ASN A 97 9.35 -8.08 -9.67
N ILE A 98 8.68 -6.96 -9.95
CA ILE A 98 7.29 -6.73 -9.56
C ILE A 98 6.33 -7.82 -10.10
N PRO A 99 6.37 -8.21 -11.39
CA PRO A 99 5.56 -9.34 -11.86
C PRO A 99 5.78 -10.65 -11.09
N ALA A 100 7.02 -10.97 -10.73
CA ALA A 100 7.33 -12.17 -9.95
C ALA A 100 6.80 -12.07 -8.52
N TRP A 101 6.93 -10.90 -7.89
CA TRP A 101 6.37 -10.62 -6.57
C TRP A 101 4.85 -10.79 -6.55
N VAL A 102 4.13 -10.22 -7.52
CA VAL A 102 2.66 -10.36 -7.60
C VAL A 102 2.25 -11.84 -7.74
N GLN A 103 2.98 -12.62 -8.55
CA GLN A 103 2.77 -14.06 -8.64
C GLN A 103 2.99 -14.75 -7.28
N GLU A 104 4.09 -14.46 -6.59
CA GLU A 104 4.40 -15.05 -5.29
C GLU A 104 3.33 -14.74 -4.24
N VAL A 105 2.90 -13.47 -4.14
CA VAL A 105 1.82 -13.06 -3.24
C VAL A 105 0.53 -13.81 -3.57
N THR A 106 0.22 -13.99 -4.85
CA THR A 106 -0.97 -14.76 -5.27
C THR A 106 -0.88 -16.22 -4.83
N GLU A 107 0.28 -16.87 -5.01
CA GLU A 107 0.51 -18.26 -4.62
C GLU A 107 0.45 -18.43 -3.10
N ARG A 108 0.92 -17.43 -2.36
CA ARG A 108 0.87 -17.39 -0.89
C ARG A 108 -0.56 -17.27 -0.38
N TYR A 109 -1.33 -16.30 -0.87
CA TYR A 109 -2.76 -16.13 -0.53
C TYR A 109 -3.56 -17.41 -0.83
N ARG A 110 -3.24 -18.08 -1.94
CA ARG A 110 -3.83 -19.38 -2.26
C ARG A 110 -3.49 -20.47 -1.24
N THR A 111 -2.22 -20.53 -0.82
CA THR A 111 -1.72 -21.54 0.12
C THR A 111 -2.27 -21.32 1.53
N GLU A 112 -2.44 -20.06 1.93
CA GLU A 112 -3.01 -19.67 3.22
C GLU A 112 -4.54 -19.81 3.27
N GLY A 113 -5.18 -20.03 2.12
CA GLY A 113 -6.64 -20.18 2.03
C GLY A 113 -7.37 -18.84 2.21
N ALA A 114 -6.80 -17.76 1.67
CA ALA A 114 -7.44 -16.45 1.61
C ALA A 114 -8.76 -16.49 0.83
N ASN A 115 -9.51 -15.37 0.86
CA ASN A 115 -10.78 -15.29 0.15
C ASN A 115 -10.58 -15.50 -1.36
N LEU A 116 -11.47 -16.29 -1.97
CA LEU A 116 -11.46 -16.55 -3.41
C LEU A 116 -11.46 -15.28 -4.25
N GLU A 117 -12.20 -14.24 -3.82
CA GLU A 117 -12.23 -12.94 -4.47
C GLU A 117 -10.83 -12.33 -4.54
N GLU A 118 -10.11 -12.28 -3.42
CA GLU A 118 -8.76 -11.71 -3.33
C GLU A 118 -7.76 -12.49 -4.18
N ILE A 119 -7.83 -13.82 -4.13
CA ILE A 119 -7.02 -14.70 -4.98
C ILE A 119 -7.30 -14.41 -6.46
N CYS A 120 -8.55 -14.23 -6.85
CA CYS A 120 -8.92 -13.95 -8.24
C CYS A 120 -8.50 -12.57 -8.71
N VAL A 121 -8.61 -11.54 -7.86
CA VAL A 121 -8.13 -10.19 -8.18
C VAL A 121 -6.61 -10.19 -8.36
N LEU A 122 -5.86 -10.85 -7.46
CA LEU A 122 -4.41 -10.98 -7.55
C LEU A 122 -3.98 -11.81 -8.78
N ALA A 123 -4.68 -12.90 -9.07
CA ALA A 123 -4.43 -13.73 -10.25
C ALA A 123 -4.68 -12.96 -11.56
N SER A 124 -5.73 -12.14 -11.60
CA SER A 124 -6.02 -11.26 -12.75
C SER A 124 -4.89 -10.24 -12.97
N LEU A 125 -4.41 -9.60 -11.90
CA LEU A 125 -3.26 -8.70 -11.98
C LEU A 125 -1.99 -9.43 -12.45
N SER A 126 -1.71 -10.62 -11.92
CA SER A 126 -0.58 -11.47 -12.31
C SER A 126 -0.64 -11.81 -13.81
N ALA A 127 -1.82 -12.20 -14.31
CA ALA A 127 -2.06 -12.49 -15.72
C ALA A 127 -1.90 -11.23 -16.59
N GLY A 128 -2.33 -10.07 -16.09
CA GLY A 128 -2.07 -8.76 -16.71
C GLY A 128 -0.58 -8.49 -16.91
N PHE A 129 0.29 -8.98 -16.02
CA PHE A 129 1.75 -8.93 -16.17
C PHE A 129 2.36 -10.07 -16.99
N GLY A 130 1.53 -10.91 -17.60
CA GLY A 130 1.98 -12.06 -18.39
C GLY A 130 2.44 -13.26 -17.55
N ARG A 131 2.12 -13.28 -16.25
CA ARG A 131 2.37 -14.43 -15.36
C ARG A 131 1.07 -15.19 -15.14
N GLN A 132 1.03 -16.46 -15.51
CA GLN A 132 -0.18 -17.27 -15.38
C GLN A 132 -0.17 -18.04 -14.08
N ILE A 133 -1.30 -18.02 -13.37
CA ILE A 133 -1.54 -18.87 -12.21
C ILE A 133 -2.42 -20.04 -12.66
N PRO A 134 -1.90 -21.29 -12.67
CA PRO A 134 -2.65 -22.45 -13.11
C PRO A 134 -3.97 -22.60 -12.36
N GLY A 135 -5.07 -22.72 -13.11
CA GLY A 135 -6.43 -22.90 -12.56
C GLY A 135 -7.19 -21.61 -12.21
N TYR A 136 -6.54 -20.44 -12.20
CA TYR A 136 -7.17 -19.17 -11.83
C TYR A 136 -7.16 -18.11 -12.93
N ALA A 137 -6.12 -18.04 -13.77
CA ALA A 137 -6.01 -17.03 -14.83
C ALA A 137 -5.22 -17.50 -16.09
N ASP A 138 -5.24 -18.81 -16.38
CA ASP A 138 -4.58 -19.42 -17.56
C ASP A 138 -5.50 -19.44 -18.79
N ARG A 139 -6.81 -19.70 -18.59
CA ARG A 139 -7.78 -19.95 -19.69
C ARG A 139 -9.16 -19.38 -19.39
N PRO A 140 -9.98 -19.08 -20.41
CA PRO A 140 -11.40 -18.78 -20.22
C PRO A 140 -12.15 -19.98 -19.60
N GLY A 141 -13.06 -19.70 -18.67
CA GLY A 141 -13.82 -20.69 -17.90
C GLY A 141 -13.14 -21.13 -16.60
N THR A 142 -12.18 -20.37 -16.09
CA THR A 142 -11.53 -20.64 -14.79
C THR A 142 -12.43 -20.26 -13.61
N VAL A 143 -12.01 -20.63 -12.40
CA VAL A 143 -12.74 -20.33 -11.15
C VAL A 143 -13.01 -18.82 -11.02
N CYS A 144 -12.10 -17.98 -11.51
CA CYS A 144 -12.25 -16.54 -11.45
C CYS A 144 -13.22 -15.99 -12.49
N ASP A 145 -13.36 -16.61 -13.67
CA ASP A 145 -14.31 -16.15 -14.70
C ASP A 145 -15.77 -16.31 -14.26
N GLN A 146 -16.06 -17.25 -13.35
CA GLN A 146 -17.39 -17.41 -12.77
C GLN A 146 -17.68 -16.40 -11.65
N PHE A 147 -16.64 -15.84 -11.05
CA PHE A 147 -16.75 -14.91 -9.92
C PHE A 147 -16.67 -13.43 -10.35
N LEU A 148 -16.07 -13.16 -11.51
CA LEU A 148 -15.83 -11.82 -12.05
C LEU A 148 -16.94 -11.33 -13.02
N GLN A 149 -18.01 -12.11 -13.21
CA GLN A 149 -19.23 -11.75 -13.95
C GLN A 149 -20.28 -11.14 -13.04
#